data_AF-A0A928J0V8-F1
#
_entry.id   AF-A0A928J0V8-F1
#
_cell.length_a   1.000
_cell.length_b   1.000
_cell.length_c   1.000
_cell.angle_alpha   90.00
_cell.angle_beta   90.00
_cell.angle_gamma   90.00
#
_symmetry.space_group_name_H-M   'P 1'
#
loop_
_entity.id
_entity.type
_entity.pdbx_description
1 polymer ?
#
loop_
_entity_poly.entity_id
_entity_poly.type
_entity_poly.pdbx_seq_one_letter_code
_entity_poly.pdbx_strand_id
1 'polypeptide(L)'
;MIIGEIRRYLRDNNMIRVSRSVRDTAYKALAAREKLAIKLSREATLEEITEEVNKKAKLDAEEKMKVEGIKTEPIVYTVKMISDALDAVVAPVSLYEPVYSDNGDSIYIMDQLCDNKNNDTLWTESIAIGEAMKKLSSRENKIINMRFFMGKTQMEVAAEVGISQAQVSRLEKGALATIKKNI
;
A
#
# COMPACT_ATOMS: atom_id res chain seq x y z
N MET A 1 18.77 5.97 -35.99
CA MET A 1 19.36 5.40 -34.77
C MET A 1 19.59 6.44 -33.65
N ILE A 2 18.91 7.59 -33.66
CA ILE A 2 18.95 8.61 -32.58
C ILE A 2 17.58 8.74 -31.91
N ILE A 3 16.50 8.78 -32.71
CA ILE A 3 15.13 8.91 -32.21
C ILE A 3 14.68 7.75 -31.31
N GLY A 4 15.19 6.54 -31.57
CA GLY A 4 14.93 5.37 -30.75
C GLY A 4 15.54 5.50 -29.35
N GLU A 5 16.75 6.06 -29.26
CA GLU A 5 17.45 6.26 -27.99
C GLU A 5 16.84 7.42 -27.20
N ILE A 6 16.39 8.49 -27.87
CA ILE A 6 15.63 9.59 -27.23
C ILE A 6 14.31 9.07 -26.66
N ARG A 7 13.54 8.30 -27.44
CA ARG A 7 12.29 7.70 -26.94
C ARG A 7 12.55 6.74 -25.77
N ARG A 8 13.65 5.98 -25.82
CA ARG A 8 14.06 5.09 -24.73
C ARG A 8 14.41 5.90 -23.47
N TYR A 9 15.22 6.95 -23.59
CA TYR A 9 15.62 7.81 -22.47
C TYR A 9 14.40 8.46 -21.80
N LEU A 10 13.53 9.11 -22.57
CA LEU A 10 12.31 9.75 -22.04
C LEU A 10 11.33 8.75 -21.42
N ARG A 11 11.31 7.50 -21.91
CA ARG A 11 10.46 6.44 -21.37
C ARG A 11 11.01 5.83 -20.07
N ASP A 12 12.33 5.70 -19.97
CA ASP A 12 12.99 4.95 -18.90
C ASP A 12 13.43 5.87 -17.74
N ASN A 13 13.61 7.17 -17.99
CA ASN A 13 13.92 8.20 -16.98
C ASN A 13 12.69 9.03 -16.62
N ASN A 14 11.83 8.45 -15.78
CA ASN A 14 10.77 9.17 -15.08
C ASN A 14 10.99 9.05 -13.57
N MET A 15 10.44 9.99 -12.79
CA MET A 15 10.58 10.01 -11.32
C MET A 15 10.11 8.71 -10.67
N ILE A 16 9.08 8.08 -11.25
CA ILE A 16 8.58 6.76 -10.87
C ILE A 16 8.79 5.79 -12.04
N ARG A 17 9.47 4.68 -11.77
CA ARG A 17 9.64 3.61 -12.77
C ARG A 17 8.42 2.70 -12.74
N VAL A 18 7.75 2.62 -13.89
CA VAL A 18 6.55 1.77 -14.08
C VAL A 18 6.85 0.68 -15.10
N SER A 19 6.25 -0.49 -14.93
CA SER A 19 6.39 -1.58 -15.89
C SER A 19 5.83 -1.18 -17.27
N ARG A 20 6.40 -1.75 -18.33
CA ARG A 20 5.98 -1.44 -19.71
C ARG A 20 4.52 -1.78 -19.96
N SER A 21 4.08 -2.96 -19.50
CA SER A 21 2.70 -3.43 -19.68
C SER A 21 1.66 -2.46 -19.08
N VAL A 22 1.94 -1.93 -17.89
CA VAL A 22 1.06 -0.96 -17.22
C VAL A 22 1.02 0.35 -18.00
N ARG A 23 2.18 0.84 -18.46
CA ARG A 23 2.25 2.07 -19.25
C ARG A 23 1.55 1.95 -20.61
N ASP A 24 1.71 0.83 -21.30
CA ASP A 24 1.04 0.56 -22.57
C ASP A 24 -0.50 0.50 -22.38
N THR A 25 -0.94 -0.10 -21.27
CA THR A 25 -2.36 -0.11 -20.88
C THR A 25 -2.87 1.30 -20.60
N ALA A 26 -2.09 2.12 -19.89
CA ALA A 26 -2.43 3.51 -19.60
C ALA A 26 -2.60 4.35 -20.88
N TYR A 27 -1.68 4.21 -21.85
CA TYR A 27 -1.79 4.92 -23.13
C TYR A 27 -3.02 4.49 -23.94
N LYS A 28 -3.35 3.19 -23.94
CA LYS A 28 -4.59 2.70 -24.57
C LYS A 28 -5.83 3.28 -23.90
N ALA A 29 -5.85 3.34 -22.57
CA ALA A 29 -6.93 3.92 -21.78
C ALA A 29 -7.07 5.44 -22.04
N LEU A 30 -5.97 6.19 -22.08
CA LEU A 30 -5.97 7.63 -22.42
C LEU A 30 -6.55 7.89 -23.81
N ALA A 31 -6.12 7.11 -24.80
CA ALA A 31 -6.65 7.22 -26.17
C ALA A 31 -8.13 6.83 -26.29
N ALA A 32 -8.61 5.89 -25.45
CA ALA A 32 -10.02 5.56 -25.38
C ALA A 32 -10.83 6.69 -24.69
N ARG A 33 -10.31 7.23 -23.58
CA ARG A 33 -10.92 8.35 -22.86
C ARG A 33 -11.12 9.57 -23.76
N GLU A 34 -10.11 9.95 -24.54
CA GLU A 34 -10.19 11.09 -25.46
C GLU A 34 -11.23 10.87 -26.57
N LYS A 35 -11.25 9.68 -27.18
CA LYS A 35 -12.27 9.33 -28.20
C LYS A 35 -13.70 9.37 -27.64
N LEU A 36 -13.89 8.84 -26.43
CA LEU A 36 -15.19 8.85 -25.78
C LEU A 36 -15.60 10.25 -25.35
N ALA A 37 -14.66 11.08 -24.88
CA ALA A 37 -14.93 12.47 -24.53
C ALA A 37 -15.47 13.26 -25.73
N ILE A 38 -14.86 13.09 -26.90
CA ILE A 38 -15.33 13.70 -28.15
C ILE A 38 -16.72 13.17 -28.53
N LYS A 39 -16.94 11.86 -28.44
CA LYS A 39 -18.20 11.22 -28.88
C LYS A 39 -19.39 11.52 -27.95
N LEU A 40 -19.16 11.55 -26.65
CA LEU A 40 -20.19 11.71 -25.62
C LEU A 40 -20.41 13.18 -25.24
N SER A 41 -19.52 14.08 -25.64
CA SER A 41 -19.52 15.50 -25.22
C SER A 41 -19.54 15.67 -23.68
N ARG A 42 -18.99 14.69 -22.97
CA ARG A 42 -18.79 14.68 -21.51
C ARG A 42 -17.60 13.80 -21.17
N GLU A 43 -17.13 13.86 -19.94
CA GLU A 43 -16.13 12.91 -19.45
C GLU A 43 -16.68 11.48 -19.45
N ALA A 44 -15.86 10.55 -19.92
CA ALA A 44 -16.18 9.12 -19.98
C ALA A 44 -15.93 8.47 -18.61
N THR A 45 -16.80 7.56 -18.20
CA THR A 45 -16.60 6.81 -16.95
C THR A 45 -15.53 5.73 -17.11
N LEU A 46 -14.99 5.23 -16.00
CA LEU A 46 -14.00 4.15 -16.03
C LEU A 46 -14.57 2.86 -16.64
N GLU A 47 -15.86 2.59 -16.46
CA GLU A 47 -16.54 1.45 -17.10
C GLU A 47 -16.57 1.61 -18.63
N GLU A 48 -16.95 2.79 -19.12
CA GLU A 48 -17.03 3.09 -20.55
C GLU A 48 -15.65 2.97 -21.23
N ILE A 49 -14.61 3.48 -20.56
CA ILE A 49 -13.22 3.36 -21.02
C ILE A 49 -12.81 1.88 -21.07
N THR A 50 -13.17 1.10 -20.04
CA THR A 50 -12.86 -0.33 -19.96
C THR A 50 -13.50 -1.12 -21.09
N GLU A 51 -14.76 -0.85 -21.38
CA GLU A 51 -15.46 -1.47 -22.50
C GLU A 51 -14.81 -1.12 -23.84
N GLU A 52 -14.45 0.14 -24.06
CA GLU A 52 -13.85 0.60 -25.31
C GLU A 52 -12.45 0.00 -25.53
N VAL A 53 -11.64 -0.11 -24.47
CA VAL A 53 -10.34 -0.78 -24.53
C VAL A 53 -10.49 -2.27 -24.82
N ASN A 54 -11.46 -2.94 -24.20
CA ASN A 54 -11.76 -4.36 -24.44
C ASN A 54 -12.28 -4.61 -25.86
N LYS A 55 -13.11 -3.71 -26.42
CA LYS A 55 -13.57 -3.78 -27.82
C LYS A 55 -12.39 -3.74 -28.79
N LYS A 56 -11.46 -2.82 -28.59
CA LYS A 56 -10.22 -2.75 -29.41
C LYS A 56 -9.36 -3.99 -29.26
N ALA A 57 -9.18 -4.49 -28.03
CA ALA A 57 -8.39 -5.71 -27.79
C ALA A 57 -8.96 -6.94 -28.52
N LYS A 58 -10.29 -7.05 -28.61
CA LYS A 58 -10.97 -8.09 -29.41
C LYS A 58 -10.72 -7.92 -30.90
N LEU A 59 -10.86 -6.70 -31.42
CA LEU A 59 -10.60 -6.41 -32.84
C LEU A 59 -9.14 -6.72 -33.23
N ASP A 60 -8.18 -6.33 -32.40
CA ASP A 60 -6.75 -6.62 -32.63
C ASP A 60 -6.47 -8.14 -32.67
N ALA A 61 -7.14 -8.93 -31.82
CA ALA A 61 -6.99 -10.39 -31.80
C ALA A 61 -7.62 -11.07 -33.03
N GLU A 62 -8.79 -10.59 -33.47
CA GLU A 62 -9.45 -11.05 -34.68
C GLU A 62 -8.65 -10.72 -35.95
N GLU A 63 -8.04 -9.53 -36.01
CA GLU A 63 -7.19 -9.10 -37.13
C GLU A 63 -5.93 -9.97 -37.24
N LYS A 64 -5.26 -10.24 -36.11
CA LYS A 64 -4.10 -11.14 -36.08
C LYS A 64 -4.43 -12.56 -36.52
N MET A 65 -5.62 -13.05 -36.17
CA MET A 65 -6.08 -14.35 -36.64
C MET A 65 -6.25 -14.39 -38.18
N LYS A 66 -6.71 -13.30 -38.80
CA LYS A 66 -6.90 -13.20 -40.26
C LYS A 66 -5.59 -13.00 -41.02
N VAL A 67 -4.69 -12.17 -40.50
CA VAL A 67 -3.45 -11.77 -41.21
C VAL A 67 -2.32 -12.78 -40.97
N GLU A 68 -2.14 -13.24 -39.74
CA GLU A 68 -0.98 -14.05 -39.34
C GLU A 68 -1.35 -15.52 -39.10
N GLY A 69 -2.64 -15.87 -39.09
CA GLY A 69 -3.14 -17.22 -38.81
C GLY A 69 -2.95 -17.66 -37.36
N ILE A 70 -2.54 -16.75 -36.47
CA ILE A 70 -2.26 -17.04 -35.06
C ILE A 70 -3.55 -16.84 -34.25
N LYS A 71 -4.03 -17.92 -33.61
CA LYS A 71 -5.11 -17.81 -32.61
C LYS A 71 -4.56 -17.17 -31.35
N THR A 72 -4.93 -15.92 -31.09
CA THR A 72 -4.62 -15.22 -29.84
C THR A 72 -5.91 -14.88 -29.11
N GLU A 73 -5.95 -15.17 -27.82
CA GLU A 73 -7.07 -14.72 -26.98
C GLU A 73 -6.90 -13.23 -26.65
N PRO A 74 -7.97 -12.42 -26.73
CA PRO A 74 -7.89 -11.01 -26.41
C PRO A 74 -7.68 -10.81 -24.91
N ILE A 75 -6.84 -9.83 -24.57
CA ILE A 75 -6.64 -9.43 -23.17
C ILE A 75 -7.95 -8.84 -22.64
N VAL A 76 -8.41 -9.34 -21.50
CA VAL A 76 -9.57 -8.80 -20.80
C VAL A 76 -9.09 -7.84 -19.71
N TYR A 77 -9.37 -6.56 -19.90
CA TYR A 77 -9.08 -5.51 -18.93
C TYR A 77 -10.24 -5.34 -17.96
N THR A 78 -9.90 -5.14 -16.68
CA THR A 78 -10.86 -4.78 -15.64
C THR A 78 -10.77 -3.29 -15.33
N VAL A 79 -11.82 -2.74 -14.71
CA VAL A 79 -11.86 -1.33 -14.27
C VAL A 79 -10.68 -0.99 -13.37
N LYS A 80 -10.36 -1.89 -12.42
CA LYS A 80 -9.23 -1.71 -11.51
C LYS A 80 -7.90 -1.63 -12.26
N MET A 81 -7.65 -2.51 -13.23
CA MET A 81 -6.41 -2.49 -14.00
C MET A 81 -6.24 -1.19 -14.79
N ILE A 82 -7.34 -0.64 -15.32
CA ILE A 82 -7.31 0.63 -16.05
C ILE A 82 -7.09 1.81 -15.10
N SER A 83 -7.75 1.81 -13.94
CA SER A 83 -7.53 2.82 -12.89
C SER A 83 -6.06 2.84 -12.47
N ASP A 84 -5.53 1.69 -12.05
CA ASP A 84 -4.13 1.56 -11.58
C ASP A 84 -3.13 1.98 -12.68
N ALA A 85 -3.43 1.67 -13.95
CA ALA A 85 -2.59 2.05 -15.08
C ALA A 85 -2.62 3.56 -15.35
N LEU A 86 -3.80 4.18 -15.31
CA LEU A 86 -3.95 5.62 -15.47
C LEU A 86 -3.24 6.38 -14.34
N ASP A 87 -3.38 5.93 -13.09
CA ASP A 87 -2.71 6.53 -11.94
C ASP A 87 -1.19 6.40 -12.03
N ALA A 88 -0.69 5.27 -12.53
CA ALA A 88 0.74 5.03 -12.66
C ALA A 88 1.46 5.98 -13.64
N VAL A 89 0.74 6.59 -14.59
CA VAL A 89 1.33 7.55 -15.55
C VAL A 89 1.19 9.01 -15.13
N VAL A 90 0.53 9.29 -14.00
CA VAL A 90 0.41 10.65 -13.45
C VAL A 90 1.76 11.10 -12.89
N ALA A 91 2.15 12.34 -13.18
CA ALA A 91 3.34 12.94 -12.60
C ALA A 91 3.12 13.23 -11.10
N PRO A 92 4.09 12.91 -10.23
CA PRO A 92 3.97 13.24 -8.82
C PRO A 92 3.89 14.75 -8.61
N VAL A 93 3.06 15.16 -7.64
CA VAL A 93 2.91 16.57 -7.24
C VAL A 93 4.11 16.99 -6.39
N SER A 94 4.53 18.25 -6.51
CA SER A 94 5.63 18.79 -5.70
C SER A 94 5.18 19.02 -4.26
N LEU A 95 6.01 18.68 -3.29
CA LEU A 95 5.75 19.02 -1.88
C LEU A 95 5.72 20.53 -1.63
N TYR A 96 6.38 21.30 -2.49
CA TYR A 96 6.47 22.76 -2.43
C TYR A 96 5.39 23.46 -3.26
N GLU A 97 4.34 22.74 -3.65
CA GLU A 97 3.21 23.35 -4.35
C GLU A 97 2.28 24.01 -3.32
N PRO A 98 1.91 25.30 -3.49
CA PRO A 98 1.03 26.00 -2.56
C PRO A 98 -0.41 25.52 -2.73
N VAL A 99 -1.03 25.05 -1.66
CA VAL A 99 -2.44 24.61 -1.61
C VAL A 99 -3.37 25.78 -1.32
N TYR A 100 -2.87 26.75 -0.56
CA TYR A 100 -3.58 27.96 -0.20
C TYR A 100 -2.60 29.14 -0.17
N SER A 101 -3.05 30.29 -0.64
CA SER A 101 -2.29 31.54 -0.63
C SER A 101 -3.21 32.65 -0.15
N ASP A 102 -2.93 33.17 1.05
CA ASP A 102 -3.50 34.43 1.52
C ASP A 102 -2.35 35.40 1.81
N ASN A 103 -2.62 36.70 1.74
CA ASN A 103 -1.71 37.85 1.59
C ASN A 103 -0.45 37.89 2.51
N GLY A 104 0.45 36.93 2.41
CA GLY A 104 1.72 36.88 3.12
C GLY A 104 2.34 35.48 3.18
N ASP A 105 1.54 34.45 3.50
CA ASP A 105 2.03 33.09 3.74
C ASP A 105 1.25 32.07 2.91
N SER A 106 1.97 31.31 2.08
CA SER A 106 1.42 30.17 1.36
C SER A 106 1.58 28.90 2.17
N ILE A 107 0.49 28.14 2.32
CA ILE A 107 0.53 26.80 2.90
C ILE A 107 0.92 25.83 1.78
N TYR A 108 2.00 25.10 1.98
CA TYR A 108 2.50 24.11 1.02
C TYR A 108 1.93 22.72 1.30
N ILE A 109 1.96 21.84 0.30
CA ILE A 109 1.59 20.42 0.48
C ILE A 109 2.42 19.79 1.60
N MET A 110 3.71 20.15 1.71
CA MET A 110 4.62 19.65 2.75
C MET A 110 4.09 19.91 4.17
N ASP A 111 3.40 21.03 4.39
CA ASP A 111 2.92 21.42 5.72
C ASP A 111 1.72 20.58 6.19
N GLN A 112 1.04 19.91 5.25
CA GLN A 112 -0.13 19.07 5.55
C GLN A 112 0.19 17.57 5.62
N LEU A 113 1.43 17.18 5.31
CA LEU A 113 1.82 15.78 5.32
C LEU A 113 2.18 15.32 6.74
N CYS A 114 1.38 14.39 7.28
CA CYS A 114 1.64 13.75 8.55
C CYS A 114 2.36 12.39 8.37
N ASP A 115 3.27 12.08 9.29
CA ASP A 115 3.79 10.71 9.43
C ASP A 115 2.82 9.88 10.28
N ASN A 116 2.19 8.89 9.66
CA ASN A 116 1.26 7.99 10.34
C ASN A 116 1.95 6.81 11.04
N LYS A 117 3.24 6.60 10.82
CA LYS A 117 4.01 5.47 11.39
C LYS A 117 4.79 5.88 12.62
N ASN A 118 5.35 7.08 12.65
CA ASN A 118 6.13 7.59 13.76
C ASN A 118 5.32 8.58 14.59
N ASN A 119 4.28 8.08 15.25
CA ASN A 119 3.44 8.88 16.12
C ASN A 119 3.93 8.81 17.58
N ASP A 120 3.73 9.90 18.31
CA ASP A 120 4.05 9.96 19.74
C ASP A 120 3.31 8.88 20.56
N THR A 121 2.20 8.37 20.04
CA THR A 121 1.40 7.33 20.70
C THR A 121 2.21 6.06 20.94
N LEU A 122 2.99 5.59 19.95
CA LEU A 122 3.87 4.42 20.10
C LEU A 122 4.89 4.59 21.23
N TRP A 123 5.42 5.80 21.38
CA TRP A 123 6.37 6.12 22.44
C TRP A 123 5.70 6.13 23.81
N THR A 124 4.51 6.75 23.92
CA THR A 124 3.73 6.77 25.16
C THR A 124 3.29 5.38 25.60
N GLU A 125 2.86 4.52 24.67
CA GLU A 125 2.50 3.13 24.95
C GLU A 125 3.70 2.34 25.48
N SER A 126 4.87 2.49 24.85
CA SER A 126 6.09 1.81 25.27
C SER A 126 6.52 2.22 26.68
N ILE A 127 6.39 3.51 27.02
CA ILE A 127 6.68 4.02 28.37
C ILE A 127 5.67 3.47 29.38
N ALA A 128 4.37 3.52 29.08
CA ALA A 128 3.32 3.03 29.96
C ALA A 128 3.47 1.52 30.26
N ILE A 129 3.75 0.71 29.23
CA ILE A 129 4.05 -0.71 29.38
C ILE A 129 5.30 -0.90 30.26
N GLY A 130 6.36 -0.12 30.02
CA GLY A 130 7.59 -0.18 30.81
C GLY A 130 7.37 0.10 32.30
N GLU A 131 6.54 1.09 32.64
CA GLU A 131 6.17 1.39 34.02
C GLU A 131 5.27 0.31 34.65
N ALA A 132 4.30 -0.19 33.88
CA ALA A 132 3.42 -1.26 34.32
C ALA A 132 4.21 -2.56 34.63
N MET A 133 5.23 -2.86 33.81
CA MET A 133 6.13 -4.00 34.01
C MET A 133 6.97 -3.89 35.28
N LYS A 134 7.31 -2.68 35.75
CA LYS A 134 8.04 -2.47 37.02
C LYS A 134 7.21 -2.78 38.25
N LYS A 135 5.87 -2.76 38.14
CA LYS A 135 4.94 -3.07 39.24
C LYS A 135 4.68 -4.57 39.42
N LEU A 136 5.14 -5.41 38.49
CA LEU A 136 5.07 -6.86 38.60
C LEU A 136 6.04 -7.37 39.66
N SER A 137 5.67 -8.44 40.36
CA SER A 137 6.64 -9.16 41.18
C SER A 137 7.76 -9.75 40.32
N SER A 138 8.93 -9.99 40.90
CA SER A 138 10.08 -10.57 40.18
C SER A 138 9.74 -11.90 39.49
N ARG A 139 8.81 -12.68 40.07
CA ARG A 139 8.36 -13.96 39.53
C ARG A 139 7.42 -13.76 38.33
N GLU A 140 6.47 -12.84 38.42
CA GLU A 140 5.56 -12.49 37.32
C GLU A 140 6.32 -11.88 36.15
N ASN A 141 7.23 -10.94 36.42
CA ASN A 141 8.05 -10.30 35.40
C ASN A 141 8.89 -11.35 34.63
N LYS A 142 9.52 -12.29 35.35
CA LYS A 142 10.27 -13.41 34.74
C LYS A 142 9.37 -14.25 33.82
N ILE A 143 8.16 -14.60 34.28
CA ILE A 143 7.20 -15.38 33.47
C ILE A 143 6.80 -14.60 32.21
N ILE A 144 6.43 -13.32 32.33
CA ILE A 144 6.06 -12.47 31.18
C ILE A 144 7.23 -12.34 30.19
N ASN A 145 8.45 -12.15 30.69
CA ASN A 145 9.63 -12.05 29.84
C ASN A 145 9.84 -13.32 28.99
N MET A 146 9.80 -14.50 29.63
CA MET A 146 9.93 -15.77 28.92
C MET A 146 8.78 -16.02 27.93
N ARG A 147 7.56 -15.62 28.27
CA ARG A 147 6.37 -15.83 27.43
C ARG A 147 6.33 -14.93 26.20
N PHE A 148 6.58 -13.64 26.37
CA PHE A 148 6.34 -12.63 25.33
C PHE A 148 7.60 -12.13 24.64
N PHE A 149 8.76 -12.17 25.32
CA PHE A 149 10.03 -11.70 24.73
C PHE A 149 10.91 -12.86 24.27
N MET A 150 10.86 -14.01 24.93
CA MET A 150 11.61 -15.22 24.53
C MET A 150 10.77 -16.24 23.76
N GLY A 151 9.46 -16.05 23.66
CA GLY A 151 8.55 -16.91 22.89
C GLY A 151 8.32 -18.31 23.47
N LYS A 152 8.61 -18.55 24.75
CA LYS A 152 8.46 -19.87 25.38
C LYS A 152 7.00 -20.24 25.62
N THR A 153 6.68 -21.53 25.49
CA THR A 153 5.36 -22.07 25.84
C THR A 153 5.15 -22.08 27.36
N GLN A 154 3.89 -22.14 27.81
CA GLN A 154 3.60 -22.20 29.26
C GLN A 154 4.18 -23.44 29.91
N MET A 155 4.30 -24.55 29.16
CA MET A 155 4.91 -25.79 29.64
C MET A 155 6.42 -25.66 29.79
N GLU A 156 7.10 -25.00 28.84
CA GLU A 156 8.54 -24.71 28.94
C GLU A 156 8.82 -23.76 30.11
N VAL A 157 8.00 -22.73 30.28
CA VAL A 157 8.09 -21.81 31.44
C VAL A 157 7.85 -22.55 32.75
N ALA A 158 6.86 -23.45 32.79
CA ALA A 158 6.55 -24.28 33.96
C ALA A 158 7.76 -25.14 34.36
N ALA A 159 8.39 -25.80 33.38
CA ALA A 159 9.59 -26.61 33.58
C ALA A 159 10.77 -25.78 34.13
N GLU A 160 11.00 -24.58 33.58
CA GLU A 160 12.12 -23.72 33.97
C GLU A 160 11.93 -23.00 35.31
N VAL A 161 10.68 -22.68 35.67
CA VAL A 161 10.35 -22.02 36.94
C VAL A 161 10.08 -23.04 38.06
N GLY A 162 9.95 -24.33 37.73
CA GLY A 162 9.70 -25.41 38.68
C GLY A 162 8.30 -25.39 39.29
N ILE A 163 7.28 -25.03 38.50
CA ILE A 163 5.86 -25.01 38.93
C ILE A 163 4.96 -25.65 37.89
N SER A 164 3.72 -25.96 38.26
CA SER A 164 2.74 -26.50 37.33
C SER A 164 2.33 -25.48 36.25
N GLN A 165 1.97 -25.96 35.06
CA GLN A 165 1.44 -25.12 33.98
C GLN A 165 0.18 -24.34 34.41
N ALA A 166 -0.68 -24.95 35.24
CA ALA A 166 -1.84 -24.27 35.79
C ALA A 166 -1.47 -23.08 36.69
N GLN A 167 -0.38 -23.17 37.47
CA GLN A 167 0.13 -22.07 38.26
C GLN A 167 0.76 -20.98 37.38
N VAL A 168 1.50 -21.35 36.33
CA VAL A 168 2.01 -20.39 35.33
C VAL A 168 0.87 -19.61 34.70
N SER A 169 -0.20 -20.30 34.29
CA SER A 169 -1.39 -19.67 33.70
C SER A 169 -2.05 -18.64 34.64
N ARG A 170 -2.14 -18.95 35.94
CA ARG A 170 -2.67 -18.02 36.95
C ARG A 170 -1.77 -16.80 37.12
N LEU A 171 -0.45 -17.00 37.24
CA LEU A 171 0.52 -15.91 37.38
C LEU A 171 0.57 -15.03 36.13
N GLU A 172 0.50 -15.62 34.93
CA GLU A 172 0.45 -14.87 33.66
C GLU A 172 -0.81 -14.00 33.60
N LYS A 173 -1.98 -14.56 33.95
CA LYS A 173 -3.23 -13.77 34.02
C LYS A 173 -3.17 -12.65 35.06
N GLY A 174 -2.59 -12.92 36.24
CA GLY A 174 -2.42 -11.91 37.30
C GLY A 174 -1.48 -10.79 36.87
N ALA A 175 -0.38 -11.13 36.21
CA ALA A 175 0.56 -10.18 35.65
C ALA A 175 -0.09 -9.31 34.56
N LEU A 176 -0.83 -9.92 33.62
CA LEU A 176 -1.55 -9.20 32.58
C LEU A 176 -2.63 -8.26 33.15
N ALA A 177 -3.35 -8.68 34.19
CA ALA A 177 -4.32 -7.83 34.87
C ALA A 177 -3.64 -6.63 35.56
N THR A 178 -2.48 -6.85 36.18
CA THR A 178 -1.68 -5.79 36.77
C THR A 178 -1.16 -4.83 35.71
N ILE A 179 -0.66 -5.33 34.57
CA ILE A 179 -0.22 -4.48 33.46
C ILE A 179 -1.39 -3.63 32.97
N LYS A 180 -2.55 -4.24 32.68
CA LYS A 180 -3.74 -3.55 32.16
C LYS A 180 -4.30 -2.49 33.11
N LYS A 181 -4.10 -2.63 34.43
CA LYS A 181 -4.53 -1.64 35.42
C LYS A 181 -3.60 -0.42 35.47
N ASN A 182 -2.36 -0.55 34.99
CA ASN A 182 -1.30 0.44 35.12
C ASN A 182 -0.84 1.04 33.78
N ILE A 183 -1.58 0.76 32.71
CA ILE A 183 -1.56 1.46 31.41
C ILE A 183 -2.81 2.31 31.37
#